data_AF-A0A3E1EPJ3-F1
#
_entry.id   AF-A0A3E1EPJ3-F1
#
_cell.length_a   1.000
_cell.length_b   1.000
_cell.length_c   1.000
_cell.angle_alpha   90.00
_cell.angle_beta   90.00
_cell.angle_gamma   90.00
#
_symmetry.space_group_name_H-M   'P 1'
#
loop_
_entity.id
_entity.type
_entity.pdbx_description
1 polymer ?
#
loop_
_entity_poly.entity_id
_entity_poly.type
_entity_poly.pdbx_seq_one_letter_code
_entity_poly.pdbx_strand_id
1 'polypeptide(L)'
;MDTISRENNSMLPIGGVIVGVIALAIGGYGAIKASSLQKKVDAQEEKVAKIDGLESQLGSVSATADKSAKDIGSLSRTTQEAFNTVAADLGNIHASLTKLEESAKKPAAAGKGGHGPVVAGPGEYVIKAGDTFAKIGRANGGFSGTEVASVNPDVNPSKLKVGQKIKLPQKK
;
A
#
# COMPACT_ATOMS: atom_id res chain seq x y z
N MET A 1 -61.00 -87.28 61.27
CA MET A 1 -59.98 -86.33 61.77
C MET A 1 -58.71 -86.68 61.01
N ASP A 2 -58.06 -85.80 60.25
CA ASP A 2 -57.59 -84.50 60.68
C ASP A 2 -57.69 -83.42 59.61
N THR A 3 -57.71 -82.20 60.15
CA THR A 3 -57.99 -80.93 59.53
C THR A 3 -56.87 -80.43 58.62
N ILE A 4 -57.29 -79.86 57.49
CA ILE A 4 -56.87 -78.54 56.99
C ILE A 4 -55.36 -78.25 57.09
N SER A 5 -54.66 -78.48 55.99
CA SER A 5 -53.52 -77.63 55.62
C SER A 5 -53.86 -76.94 54.32
N ARG A 6 -54.65 -75.87 54.43
CA ARG A 6 -54.75 -74.87 53.38
C ARG A 6 -53.60 -73.90 53.61
N GLU A 7 -52.43 -74.28 53.13
CA GLU A 7 -51.23 -73.45 53.07
C GLU A 7 -51.47 -72.29 52.10
N ASN A 8 -52.13 -71.25 52.60
CA ASN A 8 -52.20 -69.95 51.94
C ASN A 8 -50.87 -69.23 52.14
N ASN A 9 -49.80 -69.79 51.56
CA ASN A 9 -48.50 -69.15 51.52
C ASN A 9 -48.59 -67.98 50.55
N SER A 10 -48.79 -66.78 51.12
CA SER A 10 -48.97 -65.53 50.41
C SER A 10 -47.77 -65.26 49.50
N MET A 11 -47.87 -65.65 48.22
CA MET A 11 -46.96 -65.29 47.12
C MET A 11 -47.17 -63.83 46.66
N LEU A 12 -48.14 -63.12 47.24
CA LEU A 12 -48.43 -61.72 46.94
C LEU A 12 -47.29 -60.76 47.32
N PRO A 13 -46.70 -60.82 48.54
CA PRO A 13 -45.51 -60.03 48.87
C PRO A 13 -44.29 -60.43 48.03
N ILE A 14 -44.09 -61.71 47.75
CA ILE A 14 -42.94 -62.20 46.96
C ILE A 14 -43.07 -61.75 45.49
N GLY A 15 -44.27 -61.80 44.91
CA GLY A 15 -44.56 -61.29 43.57
C GLY A 15 -44.34 -59.78 43.46
N GLY A 16 -44.75 -59.00 44.47
CA GLY A 16 -44.51 -57.56 44.51
C GLY A 16 -43.03 -57.20 44.59
N VAL A 17 -42.23 -57.95 45.35
CA VAL A 17 -40.78 -57.75 45.44
C VAL A 17 -40.09 -58.07 44.11
N ILE A 18 -40.47 -59.16 43.44
CA ILE A 18 -39.90 -59.54 42.13
C ILE A 18 -40.21 -58.47 41.07
N VAL A 19 -41.46 -58.00 41.00
CA VAL A 19 -41.85 -56.94 40.05
C VAL A 19 -41.12 -55.62 40.37
N GLY A 20 -40.95 -55.29 41.65
CA GLY A 20 -40.19 -54.11 42.08
C GLY A 20 -38.72 -54.17 41.67
N VAL A 21 -38.05 -55.31 41.83
CA VAL A 21 -36.66 -55.50 41.41
C VAL A 21 -36.50 -55.41 39.89
N ILE A 22 -37.43 -55.98 39.12
CA ILE A 22 -37.41 -55.88 37.65
C ILE A 22 -37.62 -54.42 37.19
N ALA A 23 -38.57 -53.70 37.81
CA ALA A 23 -38.81 -52.30 37.50
C ALA A 23 -37.59 -51.42 37.83
N LEU A 24 -36.91 -51.69 38.95
CA LEU A 24 -35.69 -50.97 39.35
C LEU A 24 -34.52 -51.29 38.40
N ALA A 25 -34.37 -52.55 37.98
CA ALA A 25 -33.35 -52.94 37.00
C ALA A 25 -33.56 -52.25 35.64
N ILE A 26 -34.81 -52.20 35.14
CA ILE A 26 -35.16 -51.53 33.88
C ILE A 26 -34.96 -50.01 34.01
N GLY A 27 -35.45 -49.40 35.10
CA GLY A 27 -35.27 -47.97 35.37
C GLY A 27 -33.80 -47.57 35.52
N GLY A 28 -33.01 -48.38 36.22
CA GLY A 28 -31.57 -48.19 36.40
C GLY A 28 -30.81 -48.30 35.07
N TYR A 29 -31.11 -49.30 34.23
CA TYR A 29 -30.52 -49.42 32.90
C TYR A 29 -30.89 -48.24 31.99
N GLY A 30 -32.16 -47.79 32.05
CA GLY A 30 -32.62 -46.58 31.35
C GLY A 30 -31.87 -45.32 31.77
N ALA A 31 -31.66 -45.13 33.08
CA ALA A 31 -30.94 -43.98 33.62
C ALA A 31 -29.44 -43.96 33.25
N ILE A 32 -28.79 -45.14 33.24
CA ILE A 32 -27.40 -45.29 32.81
C ILE A 32 -27.28 -44.95 31.32
N LYS A 33 -28.19 -45.44 30.49
CA LYS A 33 -28.20 -45.17 29.05
C LYS A 33 -28.52 -43.71 28.76
N ALA A 34 -29.46 -43.09 29.49
CA ALA A 34 -29.78 -41.67 29.38
C ALA A 34 -28.55 -40.78 29.65
N SER A 35 -27.78 -41.08 30.71
CA SER A 35 -26.51 -40.36 30.99
C SER A 35 -25.48 -40.51 29.86
N SER A 36 -25.41 -41.69 29.23
CA SER A 36 -24.52 -41.90 28.08
C SER A 36 -24.97 -41.19 26.81
N LEU A 37 -26.29 -41.02 26.63
CA LEU A 37 -26.87 -40.25 25.53
C LEU A 37 -26.63 -38.76 25.74
N GLN A 38 -26.80 -38.25 26.96
CA GLN A 38 -26.49 -36.85 27.30
C GLN A 38 -25.02 -36.53 26.98
N LYS A 39 -24.07 -37.36 27.44
CA LYS A 39 -22.65 -37.18 27.10
C LYS A 39 -22.37 -37.18 25.59
N LYS A 40 -23.10 -37.98 24.80
CA LYS A 40 -22.96 -38.01 23.34
C LYS A 40 -23.55 -36.77 22.67
N VAL A 41 -24.65 -36.25 23.21
CA VAL A 41 -25.26 -34.99 22.75
C VAL A 41 -24.34 -33.81 23.07
N ASP A 42 -23.82 -33.72 24.29
CA ASP A 42 -22.87 -32.67 24.68
C ASP A 42 -21.60 -32.71 23.78
N ALA A 43 -21.09 -33.92 23.48
CA ALA A 43 -19.96 -34.10 22.59
C ALA A 43 -20.27 -33.77 21.11
N GLN A 44 -21.53 -33.89 20.68
CA GLN A 44 -21.97 -33.45 19.36
C GLN A 44 -22.17 -31.93 19.30
N GLU A 45 -22.70 -31.32 20.36
CA GLU A 45 -22.85 -29.86 20.48
C GLU A 45 -21.51 -29.14 20.37
N GLU A 46 -20.46 -29.66 21.02
CA GLU A 46 -19.10 -29.10 20.89
C GLU A 46 -18.56 -29.22 19.45
N LYS A 47 -18.88 -30.31 18.73
CA LYS A 47 -18.47 -30.49 17.33
C LYS A 47 -19.22 -29.54 16.41
N VAL A 48 -20.52 -29.32 16.64
CA VAL A 48 -21.33 -28.38 15.87
C VAL A 48 -20.82 -26.95 16.06
N ALA A 49 -20.52 -26.54 17.29
CA ALA A 49 -19.94 -25.22 17.57
C ALA A 49 -18.60 -24.99 16.84
N LYS A 50 -17.77 -26.03 16.69
CA LYS A 50 -16.55 -25.95 15.88
C LYS A 50 -16.84 -25.79 14.40
N ILE A 51 -17.88 -26.44 13.87
CA ILE A 51 -18.29 -26.32 12.46
C ILE A 51 -18.77 -24.88 12.17
N ASP A 52 -19.59 -24.29 13.04
CA ASP A 52 -20.04 -22.90 12.90
C ASP A 52 -18.86 -21.91 12.90
N GLY A 53 -17.87 -22.16 13.75
CA GLY A 53 -16.62 -21.40 13.77
C GLY A 53 -15.82 -21.53 12.47
N LEU A 54 -15.71 -22.75 11.92
CA LEU A 54 -15.09 -23.00 10.62
C LEU A 54 -15.86 -22.30 9.49
N GLU A 55 -17.18 -22.29 9.49
CA GLU A 55 -18.01 -21.68 8.46
C GLU A 55 -17.86 -20.15 8.45
N SER A 56 -17.85 -19.54 9.63
CA SER A 56 -17.54 -18.12 9.82
C SER A 56 -16.13 -17.77 9.34
N GLN A 57 -15.13 -18.59 9.71
CA GLN A 57 -13.76 -18.41 9.24
C GLN A 57 -13.67 -18.56 7.71
N LEU A 58 -14.38 -19.52 7.11
CA LEU A 58 -14.39 -19.75 5.67
C LEU A 58 -15.01 -18.56 4.91
N GLY A 59 -16.08 -17.96 5.44
CA GLY A 59 -16.68 -16.75 4.88
C GLY A 59 -15.74 -15.53 4.91
N SER A 60 -14.93 -15.39 5.97
CA SER A 60 -13.92 -14.33 6.05
C SER A 60 -12.75 -14.56 5.06
N VAL A 61 -12.37 -15.83 4.85
CA VAL A 61 -11.32 -16.22 3.90
C VAL A 61 -11.79 -15.99 2.47
N SER A 62 -13.04 -16.34 2.13
CA SER A 62 -13.59 -16.08 0.79
C SER A 62 -13.65 -14.59 0.49
N ALA A 63 -14.13 -13.76 1.43
CA ALA A 63 -14.17 -12.31 1.26
C ALA A 63 -12.76 -11.70 1.07
N THR A 64 -11.77 -12.22 1.81
CA THR A 64 -10.36 -11.82 1.64
C THR A 64 -9.83 -12.24 0.28
N ALA A 65 -10.14 -13.46 -0.18
CA ALA A 65 -9.75 -13.95 -1.49
C ALA A 65 -10.37 -13.13 -2.65
N ASP A 66 -11.66 -12.79 -2.55
CA ASP A 66 -12.33 -11.92 -3.53
C ASP A 66 -11.69 -10.52 -3.60
N LYS A 67 -11.31 -9.97 -2.44
CA LYS A 67 -10.60 -8.70 -2.36
C LYS A 67 -9.22 -8.81 -3.00
N SER A 68 -8.44 -9.84 -2.65
CA SER A 68 -7.13 -10.07 -3.24
C SER A 68 -7.19 -10.28 -4.75
N ALA A 69 -8.20 -11.00 -5.27
CA ALA A 69 -8.39 -11.16 -6.70
C ALA A 69 -8.65 -9.82 -7.41
N LYS A 70 -9.45 -8.93 -6.80
CA LYS A 70 -9.68 -7.57 -7.31
C LYS A 70 -8.42 -6.72 -7.28
N ASP A 71 -7.65 -6.79 -6.19
CA ASP A 71 -6.40 -6.04 -6.03
C ASP A 71 -5.33 -6.50 -7.03
N ILE A 72 -5.24 -7.81 -7.31
CA ILE A 72 -4.35 -8.34 -8.36
C ILE A 72 -4.79 -7.82 -9.74
N GLY A 73 -6.09 -7.80 -10.01
CA GLY A 73 -6.62 -7.28 -11.27
C GLY A 73 -6.36 -5.79 -11.45
N SER A 74 -6.48 -4.98 -10.40
CA SER A 74 -6.19 -3.55 -10.45
C SER A 74 -4.69 -3.29 -10.59
N LEU A 75 -3.85 -4.03 -9.86
CA LEU A 75 -2.40 -3.92 -9.97
C LEU A 75 -1.93 -4.23 -11.39
N SER A 76 -2.41 -5.32 -11.99
CA SER A 76 -2.06 -5.70 -13.36
C SER A 76 -2.40 -4.59 -14.37
N ARG A 77 -3.59 -3.97 -14.26
CA ARG A 77 -4.00 -2.85 -15.13
C ARG A 77 -3.12 -1.62 -14.92
N THR A 78 -2.91 -1.22 -13.67
CA THR A 78 -2.06 -0.08 -13.32
C THR A 78 -0.63 -0.28 -13.81
N THR A 79 -0.10 -1.50 -13.70
CA THR A 79 1.21 -1.86 -14.23
C THR A 79 1.25 -1.73 -15.75
N GLN A 80 0.24 -2.22 -16.47
CA GLN A 80 0.17 -2.09 -17.93
C GLN A 80 0.08 -0.62 -18.37
N GLU A 81 -0.71 0.19 -17.68
CA GLU A 81 -0.82 1.63 -17.94
C GLU A 81 0.49 2.37 -17.67
N ALA A 82 1.19 2.02 -16.57
CA ALA A 82 2.50 2.58 -16.27
C ALA A 82 3.52 2.23 -17.35
N PHE A 83 3.54 0.98 -17.84
CA PHE A 83 4.42 0.59 -18.95
C PHE A 83 4.10 1.36 -20.23
N ASN A 84 2.83 1.52 -20.57
CA ASN A 84 2.42 2.30 -21.74
C ASN A 84 2.86 3.77 -21.62
N THR A 85 2.76 4.35 -20.43
CA THR A 85 3.19 5.72 -20.15
C THR A 85 4.71 5.88 -20.30
N VAL A 86 5.48 4.96 -19.70
CA VAL A 86 6.95 4.96 -19.82
C VAL A 86 7.39 4.80 -21.28
N ALA A 87 6.70 3.95 -22.06
CA ALA A 87 6.98 3.80 -23.49
C ALA A 87 6.75 5.10 -24.27
N ALA A 88 5.67 5.84 -23.97
CA ALA A 88 5.39 7.13 -24.60
C ALA A 88 6.46 8.17 -24.23
N ASP A 89 6.87 8.24 -22.98
CA ASP A 89 7.92 9.16 -22.51
C ASP A 89 9.28 8.86 -23.15
N LEU A 90 9.64 7.57 -23.26
CA LEU A 90 10.83 7.13 -23.99
C LEU A 90 10.79 7.58 -25.46
N GLY A 91 9.63 7.50 -26.11
CA GLY A 91 9.43 8.01 -27.47
C GLY A 91 9.65 9.52 -27.57
N ASN A 92 9.13 10.29 -26.62
CA ASN A 92 9.29 11.75 -26.57
C ASN A 92 10.74 12.17 -26.32
N ILE A 93 11.45 11.45 -25.45
CA ILE A 93 12.88 11.69 -25.18
C ILE A 93 13.70 11.38 -26.44
N HIS A 94 13.44 10.25 -27.10
CA HIS A 94 14.12 9.89 -28.34
C HIS A 94 13.90 10.94 -29.43
N ALA A 95 12.65 11.38 -29.64
CA ALA A 95 12.34 12.44 -30.59
C ALA A 95 13.06 13.77 -30.25
N SER A 96 13.13 14.11 -28.97
CA SER A 96 13.86 15.29 -28.50
C SER A 96 15.36 15.17 -28.76
N LEU A 97 15.94 13.99 -28.56
CA LEU A 97 17.35 13.71 -28.84
C LEU A 97 17.66 13.81 -30.33
N THR A 98 16.83 13.22 -31.20
CA THR A 98 16.97 13.34 -32.66
C THR A 98 16.88 14.80 -33.10
N LYS A 99 15.92 15.56 -32.57
CA LYS A 99 15.77 16.99 -32.88
C LYS A 99 16.98 17.81 -32.42
N LEU A 100 17.56 17.46 -31.27
CA LEU A 100 18.78 18.07 -30.77
C LEU A 100 19.99 17.72 -31.65
N GLU A 101 20.13 16.45 -32.08
CA GLU A 101 21.20 16.03 -32.99
C GLU A 101 21.09 16.74 -34.35
N GLU A 102 19.89 16.84 -34.92
CA GLU A 102 19.65 17.54 -36.18
C GLU A 102 19.93 19.05 -36.06
N SER A 103 19.55 19.65 -34.93
CA SER A 103 19.89 21.05 -34.63
C SER A 103 21.38 21.30 -34.40
N ALA A 104 22.13 20.28 -33.98
CA ALA A 104 23.59 20.34 -33.83
C ALA A 104 24.33 20.07 -35.15
N LYS A 105 23.74 19.31 -36.09
CA LYS A 105 24.37 18.90 -37.36
C LYS A 105 24.06 19.83 -38.54
N LYS A 106 23.01 20.67 -38.44
CA LYS A 106 22.72 21.70 -39.44
C LYS A 106 23.73 22.85 -39.35
N PRO A 107 24.48 23.18 -40.43
CA PRO A 107 25.31 24.38 -40.42
C PRO A 107 24.39 25.58 -40.29
N ALA A 108 24.70 26.46 -39.34
CA ALA A 108 23.98 27.72 -39.14
C ALA A 108 24.12 28.62 -40.37
N ALA A 109 23.16 28.49 -41.31
CA ALA A 109 22.88 29.53 -42.29
C ALA A 109 21.79 30.44 -41.73
N ALA A 110 22.23 31.60 -41.24
CA ALA A 110 21.50 32.86 -41.04
C ALA A 110 20.24 32.85 -40.14
N GLY A 111 20.48 32.98 -38.83
CA GLY A 111 19.53 33.53 -37.86
C GLY A 111 20.28 33.86 -36.56
N LYS A 112 20.49 35.15 -36.27
CA LYS A 112 21.29 35.68 -35.16
C LYS A 112 21.00 35.00 -33.81
N GLY A 113 22.05 34.48 -33.15
CA GLY A 113 21.99 34.05 -31.74
C GLY A 113 22.98 32.96 -31.35
N GLY A 114 24.29 33.19 -31.55
CA GLY A 114 25.33 32.21 -31.23
C GLY A 114 25.54 32.01 -29.73
N HIS A 115 25.50 30.75 -29.28
CA HIS A 115 26.13 30.30 -28.04
C HIS A 115 27.47 29.60 -28.39
N GLY A 116 28.46 30.42 -28.78
CA GLY A 116 29.86 30.06 -28.52
C GLY A 116 30.19 30.32 -27.04
N PRO A 117 31.37 29.91 -26.54
CA PRO A 117 31.83 30.34 -25.22
C PRO A 117 31.73 31.86 -25.16
N VAL A 118 30.86 32.34 -24.28
CA VAL A 118 30.57 33.76 -24.13
C VAL A 118 31.81 34.38 -23.49
N VAL A 119 32.75 34.85 -24.31
CA VAL A 119 33.87 35.65 -23.83
C VAL A 119 33.33 37.03 -23.49
N ALA A 120 33.55 37.47 -22.26
CA ALA A 120 33.16 38.80 -21.83
C ALA A 120 34.12 39.81 -22.46
N GLY A 121 33.59 40.89 -23.05
CA GLY A 121 34.41 42.01 -23.51
C GLY A 121 35.00 42.80 -22.33
N PRO A 122 35.93 43.74 -22.58
CA PRO A 122 36.50 44.60 -21.53
C PRO A 122 35.39 45.35 -20.79
N GLY A 123 35.21 45.07 -19.49
CA GLY A 123 34.16 45.67 -18.67
C GLY A 123 32.80 44.96 -18.70
N GLU A 124 32.71 43.79 -19.32
CA GLU A 124 31.54 42.90 -19.22
C GLU A 124 31.86 41.69 -18.32
N TYR A 125 30.83 41.11 -17.71
CA TYR A 125 30.94 39.87 -16.94
C TYR A 125 29.85 38.90 -17.36
N VAL A 126 30.20 37.62 -17.49
CA VAL A 126 29.24 36.54 -17.74
C VAL A 126 28.92 35.86 -16.43
N ILE A 127 27.65 35.94 -16.02
CA ILE A 127 27.15 35.38 -14.77
C ILE A 127 27.39 33.86 -14.75
N LYS A 128 28.02 33.37 -13.68
CA LYS A 128 28.18 31.95 -13.41
C LYS A 128 27.19 31.48 -12.34
N ALA A 129 27.03 30.17 -12.20
CA ALA A 129 26.14 29.59 -11.20
C ALA A 129 26.57 30.01 -9.77
N GLY A 130 25.64 30.56 -8.99
CA GLY A 130 25.89 30.99 -7.60
C GLY A 130 26.38 32.43 -7.43
N ASP A 131 26.50 33.17 -8.53
CA ASP A 131 26.85 34.59 -8.51
C ASP A 131 25.67 35.49 -8.11
N THR A 132 26.00 36.61 -7.50
CA THR A 132 25.07 37.70 -7.20
C THR A 132 25.72 39.03 -7.59
N PHE A 133 24.95 40.09 -7.84
CA PHE A 133 25.51 41.41 -8.14
C PHE A 133 26.49 41.90 -7.07
N ALA A 134 26.25 41.58 -5.80
CA ALA A 134 27.19 41.90 -4.72
C ALA A 134 28.52 41.13 -4.84
N LYS A 135 28.48 39.84 -5.18
CA LYS A 135 29.70 39.02 -5.36
C LYS A 135 30.46 39.44 -6.62
N ILE A 136 29.75 39.66 -7.72
CA ILE A 136 30.34 40.06 -9.00
C ILE A 136 30.98 41.45 -8.89
N GLY A 137 30.27 42.43 -8.30
CA GLY A 137 30.80 43.79 -8.10
C GLY A 137 32.06 43.79 -7.23
N ARG A 138 32.05 43.03 -6.12
CA ARG A 138 33.23 42.87 -5.25
C ARG A 138 34.40 42.22 -5.98
N ALA A 139 34.16 41.15 -6.72
CA ALA A 139 35.22 40.41 -7.42
C ALA A 139 35.86 41.20 -8.58
N ASN A 140 35.13 42.14 -9.20
CA ASN A 140 35.57 42.83 -10.40
C ASN A 140 35.88 44.33 -10.20
N GLY A 141 36.24 44.74 -8.96
CA GLY A 141 36.65 46.13 -8.69
C GLY A 141 36.13 46.74 -7.39
N GLY A 142 35.45 45.95 -6.54
CA GLY A 142 34.98 46.39 -5.22
C GLY A 142 33.65 47.14 -5.24
N PHE A 143 32.86 47.03 -6.31
CA PHE A 143 31.59 47.73 -6.45
C PHE A 143 30.48 47.13 -5.58
N SER A 144 29.56 47.98 -5.15
CA SER A 144 28.34 47.57 -4.49
C SER A 144 27.39 46.89 -5.49
N GLY A 145 26.54 45.98 -5.00
CA GLY A 145 25.52 45.33 -5.85
C GLY A 145 24.55 46.33 -6.48
N THR A 146 24.34 47.48 -5.83
CA THR A 146 23.52 48.60 -6.32
C THR A 146 24.17 49.34 -7.50
N GLU A 147 25.49 49.54 -7.50
CA GLU A 147 26.19 50.16 -8.63
C GLU A 147 26.16 49.26 -9.87
N VAL A 148 26.31 47.95 -9.66
CA VAL A 148 26.17 46.95 -10.74
C VAL A 148 24.73 46.90 -11.26
N ALA A 149 23.71 47.04 -10.40
CA ALA A 149 22.31 47.10 -10.82
C ALA A 149 22.00 48.39 -11.60
N SER A 150 22.55 49.53 -11.21
CA SER A 150 22.32 50.82 -11.88
C SER A 150 22.81 50.85 -13.33
N VAL A 151 23.90 50.14 -13.64
CA VAL A 151 24.39 50.01 -15.02
C VAL A 151 23.68 48.92 -15.83
N ASN A 152 22.78 48.15 -15.19
CA ASN A 152 21.99 47.07 -15.79
C ASN A 152 20.50 47.13 -15.36
N PRO A 153 19.75 48.19 -15.73
CA PRO A 153 18.36 48.37 -15.29
C PRO A 153 17.41 47.27 -15.79
N ASP A 154 17.73 46.63 -16.92
CA ASP A 154 16.94 45.53 -17.50
C ASP A 154 17.19 44.17 -16.81
N VAL A 155 18.15 44.10 -15.87
CA VAL A 155 18.55 42.85 -15.22
C VAL A 155 18.10 42.85 -13.78
N ASN A 156 17.22 41.90 -13.45
CA ASN A 156 16.72 41.74 -12.09
C ASN A 156 17.80 41.09 -11.19
N PRO A 157 18.27 41.77 -10.12
CA PRO A 157 19.28 41.24 -9.20
C PRO A 157 18.89 39.93 -8.51
N SER A 158 17.60 39.69 -8.33
CA SER A 158 17.05 38.50 -7.67
C SER A 158 16.83 37.32 -8.63
N LYS A 159 16.95 37.53 -9.94
CA LYS A 159 16.69 36.52 -10.98
C LYS A 159 17.80 36.51 -12.05
N LEU A 160 19.05 36.42 -11.61
CA LEU A 160 20.20 36.32 -12.50
C LEU A 160 20.23 34.97 -13.22
N LYS A 161 20.44 34.99 -14.54
CA LYS A 161 20.56 33.77 -15.35
C LYS A 161 22.03 33.45 -15.60
N VAL A 162 22.41 32.19 -15.43
CA VAL A 162 23.75 31.71 -15.78
C VAL A 162 23.99 31.87 -17.28
N GLY A 163 25.15 32.39 -17.67
CA GLY A 163 25.49 32.71 -19.06
C GLY A 163 25.04 34.10 -19.52
N GLN A 164 24.31 34.85 -18.68
CA GLN A 164 23.89 36.20 -19.00
C GLN A 164 25.07 37.18 -18.87
N LYS A 165 25.23 38.05 -19.88
CA LYS A 165 26.19 39.15 -19.85
C LYS A 165 25.63 40.33 -19.06
N ILE A 166 26.44 40.89 -18.19
CA ILE A 166 26.16 42.14 -17.49
C ILE A 166 27.32 43.11 -17.64
N LYS A 167 27.02 44.41 -17.62
CA LYS A 167 28.02 45.46 -17.63
C LYS A 167 28.55 45.67 -16.22
N LEU A 168 29.87 45.79 -16.10
CA LEU A 168 30.51 46.19 -14.85
C LEU A 168 30.71 47.71 -14.87
N PRO A 169 30.43 48.39 -13.75
CA PRO A 169 30.80 49.80 -13.62
C PRO A 169 32.33 49.94 -13.73
N GLN A 170 32.81 50.99 -14.39
CA GLN A 170 34.23 51.31 -14.42
C GLN A 170 34.53 52.32 -13.31
N LYS A 171 35.60 52.07 -12.55
CA LYS A 171 36.14 53.04 -11.61
C LYS A 171 36.79 54.14 -12.45
N LYS A 172 36.24 55.36 -12.41
CA LYS A 172 36.93 56.54 -12.94
C LYS A 172 38.24 56.77 -12.18
#